data_AF-A0A7L8AF67-F1
#
_entry.id   AF-A0A7L8AF67-F1
#
_cell.length_a   1.000
_cell.length_b   1.000
_cell.length_c   1.000
_cell.angle_alpha   90.00
_cell.angle_beta   90.00
_cell.angle_gamma   90.00
#
_symmetry.space_group_name_H-M   'P 1'
#
loop_
_entity.id
_entity.type
_entity.pdbx_description
1 polymer ?
#
loop_
_entity_poly.entity_id
_entity_poly.type
_entity_poly.pdbx_seq_one_letter_code
_entity_poly.pdbx_strand_id
1 'polypeptide(L)'
;MKKISNVKVNVIKYCKLFYGIELKYSVVRIVTIASLVYTLTNLRTDNIAKSVEIAELKAENDNLKDNVIYNYLEFEDSPIETWSKKVIRRNGKLRFVGNYFNLSYEKQWGHYFDYDRNNLLGKDNFSLGYPNDIAWSYWRNDSLVYEILRRRKDTSNFKQIEHAKDSLGIMKYFETLKYPINRRKDTFIVGKILKYYD
;
A
#
# COMPACT_ATOMS: atom_id res chain seq x y z
N MET A 1 -34.08 -9.10 3.44
CA MET A 1 -33.87 -8.97 4.91
C MET A 1 -34.52 -10.06 5.78
N LYS A 2 -35.61 -10.75 5.39
CA LYS A 2 -36.27 -11.81 6.20
C LYS A 2 -35.47 -13.11 6.47
N LYS A 3 -34.43 -13.43 5.69
CA LYS A 3 -33.64 -14.67 5.85
C LYS A 3 -32.72 -14.65 7.08
N ILE A 4 -32.20 -13.48 7.44
CA ILE A 4 -31.25 -13.30 8.56
C ILE A 4 -31.96 -13.41 9.92
N SER A 5 -33.23 -12.99 10.00
CA SER A 5 -34.01 -13.09 11.25
C SER A 5 -34.34 -14.54 11.61
N ASN A 6 -34.70 -15.38 10.63
CA ASN A 6 -35.00 -16.80 10.86
C ASN A 6 -33.77 -17.61 11.29
N VAL A 7 -32.58 -17.28 10.79
CA VAL A 7 -31.33 -17.95 11.20
C VAL A 7 -31.03 -17.66 12.67
N LYS A 8 -31.15 -16.41 13.11
CA LYS A 8 -30.91 -16.04 14.53
C LYS A 8 -31.88 -16.73 15.48
N VAL A 9 -33.17 -16.80 15.13
CA VAL A 9 -34.19 -17.47 15.94
C VAL A 9 -33.90 -18.97 16.09
N ASN A 10 -33.49 -19.63 15.01
CA ASN A 10 -33.15 -21.05 15.02
C ASN A 10 -31.88 -21.32 15.85
N VAL A 11 -30.83 -20.50 15.70
CA VAL A 11 -29.59 -20.64 16.49
C VAL A 11 -29.88 -20.54 17.99
N ILE A 12 -30.66 -19.55 18.42
CA ILE A 12 -31.03 -19.37 19.84
C ILE A 12 -31.80 -20.60 20.36
N LYS A 13 -32.71 -21.16 19.55
CA LYS A 13 -33.48 -22.36 19.91
C LYS A 13 -32.56 -23.58 20.11
N TYR A 14 -31.60 -23.80 19.21
CA TYR A 14 -30.65 -24.91 19.32
C TYR A 14 -29.69 -24.73 20.50
N CYS A 15 -29.18 -23.51 20.75
CA CYS A 15 -28.34 -23.24 21.93
C CYS A 15 -29.07 -23.51 23.24
N LYS A 16 -30.36 -23.12 23.35
CA LYS A 16 -31.18 -23.41 24.54
C LYS A 16 -31.43 -24.90 24.75
N LEU A 17 -31.68 -25.64 23.66
CA LEU A 17 -31.85 -27.09 23.70
C LEU A 17 -30.57 -27.78 24.18
N PHE A 18 -29.43 -27.40 23.60
CA PHE A 18 -28.12 -27.96 23.93
C PHE A 18 -27.74 -27.69 25.40
N TYR A 19 -27.94 -26.45 25.86
CA TYR A 19 -27.74 -26.07 27.26
C TYR A 19 -28.60 -26.89 28.24
N GLY A 20 -29.86 -27.18 27.88
CA GLY A 20 -30.73 -28.05 28.68
C GLY A 20 -30.19 -29.49 28.82
N ILE A 21 -29.54 -30.01 27.78
CA ILE A 21 -28.90 -31.34 27.78
C ILE A 21 -27.66 -31.34 28.68
N GLU A 22 -26.82 -30.29 28.61
CA GLU A 22 -25.64 -30.13 29.46
C GLU A 22 -25.97 -29.98 30.95
N LEU A 23 -27.12 -29.35 31.26
CA LEU A 23 -27.62 -29.24 32.62
C LEU A 23 -28.02 -30.61 33.18
N LYS A 24 -28.63 -31.46 32.35
CA LYS A 24 -29.14 -32.77 32.75
C LYS A 24 -28.05 -33.85 32.81
N TYR A 25 -27.05 -33.80 31.93
CA TYR A 25 -26.00 -34.82 31.83
C TYR A 25 -24.61 -34.22 32.08
N SER A 26 -24.01 -34.55 33.22
CA SER A 26 -22.67 -34.08 33.64
C SER A 26 -21.57 -34.46 32.65
N VAL A 27 -21.64 -35.65 32.07
CA VAL A 27 -20.67 -36.15 31.08
C VAL A 27 -20.63 -35.27 29.83
N VAL A 28 -21.80 -34.85 29.31
CA VAL A 28 -21.88 -33.98 28.12
C VAL A 28 -21.20 -32.64 28.41
N ARG A 29 -21.45 -32.06 29.59
CA ARG A 29 -20.82 -30.81 30.02
C ARG A 29 -19.29 -30.91 30.08
N ILE A 30 -18.76 -32.01 30.63
CA ILE A 30 -17.32 -32.24 30.70
C ILE A 30 -16.72 -32.35 29.29
N VAL A 31 -17.36 -33.09 28.39
CA VAL A 31 -16.92 -33.24 27.00
C VAL A 31 -16.96 -31.89 26.27
N THR A 32 -18.01 -31.09 26.44
CA THR A 32 -18.08 -29.75 25.85
C THR A 32 -16.95 -28.86 26.37
N ILE A 33 -16.74 -28.80 27.69
CA ILE A 33 -15.65 -28.01 28.28
C ILE A 33 -14.31 -28.47 27.74
N ALA A 34 -14.05 -29.78 27.67
CA ALA A 34 -12.81 -30.32 27.13
C ALA A 34 -12.59 -29.93 25.66
N SER A 35 -13.64 -30.02 24.83
CA SER A 35 -13.61 -29.58 23.44
C SER A 35 -13.34 -28.07 23.31
N LEU A 36 -13.95 -27.26 24.18
CA LEU A 36 -13.80 -25.82 24.20
C LEU A 36 -12.39 -25.41 24.65
N VAL A 37 -11.83 -26.10 25.65
CA VAL A 37 -10.44 -25.92 26.10
C VAL A 37 -9.48 -26.28 24.97
N TYR A 38 -9.67 -27.44 24.33
CA TYR A 38 -8.83 -27.90 23.21
C TYR A 38 -8.85 -26.92 22.02
N THR A 39 -10.03 -26.45 21.63
CA THR A 39 -10.18 -25.48 20.54
C THR A 39 -9.55 -24.13 20.91
N LEU A 40 -9.75 -23.66 22.14
CA LEU A 40 -9.16 -22.41 22.63
C LEU A 40 -7.63 -22.48 22.67
N THR A 41 -7.05 -23.60 23.12
CA THR A 41 -5.59 -23.78 23.14
C THR A 41 -5.03 -23.79 21.73
N ASN A 42 -5.66 -24.48 20.78
CA ASN A 42 -5.20 -24.49 19.38
C ASN A 42 -5.30 -23.10 18.75
N LEU A 43 -6.41 -22.40 18.94
CA LEU A 43 -6.58 -21.03 18.44
C LEU A 43 -5.55 -20.08 19.05
N ARG A 44 -5.20 -20.25 20.33
CA ARG A 44 -4.17 -19.44 20.99
C ARG A 44 -2.79 -19.71 20.39
N THR A 45 -2.44 -20.97 20.19
CA THR A 45 -1.17 -21.37 19.57
C THR A 45 -1.07 -20.85 18.13
N ASP A 46 -2.12 -21.01 17.33
CA ASP A 46 -2.19 -20.51 15.96
C ASP A 46 -2.06 -18.98 15.89
N ASN A 47 -2.70 -18.27 16.84
CA ASN A 47 -2.62 -16.83 16.92
C ASN A 47 -1.21 -16.37 17.27
N ILE A 48 -0.55 -17.04 18.22
CA ILE A 48 0.85 -16.76 18.56
C ILE A 48 1.75 -17.00 17.33
N ALA A 49 1.61 -18.15 16.66
CA ALA A 49 2.40 -18.48 15.47
C ALA A 49 2.22 -17.42 14.37
N LYS A 50 0.98 -17.03 14.06
CA LYS A 50 0.68 -15.96 13.09
C LYS A 50 1.23 -14.61 13.51
N SER A 51 1.21 -14.29 14.80
CA SER A 51 1.76 -13.03 15.30
C SER A 51 3.27 -12.94 15.11
N VAL A 52 3.97 -14.06 15.29
CA VAL A 52 5.41 -14.18 15.02
C VAL A 52 5.69 -14.04 13.52
N GLU A 53 4.97 -14.78 12.67
CA GLU A 53 5.09 -14.69 11.21
C GLU A 53 4.86 -13.26 10.70
N ILE A 54 3.84 -12.56 11.23
CA ILE A 54 3.58 -11.16 10.88
C ILE A 54 4.74 -10.26 11.29
N ALA A 55 5.34 -10.48 12.47
CA ALA A 55 6.48 -9.70 12.93
C ALA A 55 7.73 -9.95 12.06
N GLU A 56 8.00 -11.20 11.69
CA GLU A 56 9.09 -11.57 10.79
C GLU A 56 8.92 -10.93 9.41
N LEU A 57 7.72 -11.03 8.83
CA LEU A 57 7.40 -10.42 7.53
C LEU A 57 7.51 -8.88 7.57
N LYS A 58 7.16 -8.25 8.69
CA LYS A 58 7.35 -6.80 8.86
C LYS A 58 8.83 -6.44 8.88
N ALA A 59 9.64 -7.16 9.66
CA ALA A 59 11.07 -6.93 9.73
C ALA A 59 11.76 -7.17 8.37
N GLU A 60 11.37 -8.22 7.65
CA GLU A 60 11.86 -8.47 6.28
C GLU A 60 11.47 -7.33 5.33
N ASN A 61 10.22 -6.87 5.39
CA ASN A 61 9.75 -5.76 4.56
C ASN A 61 10.49 -4.46 4.86
N ASP A 62 10.75 -4.15 6.13
CA ASP A 62 11.50 -2.96 6.52
C ASP A 62 12.96 -3.03 6.02
N ASN A 63 13.61 -4.19 6.16
CA ASN A 63 14.94 -4.43 5.57
C ASN A 63 14.95 -4.27 4.04
N LEU A 64 13.91 -4.73 3.35
CA LEU A 64 13.77 -4.56 1.90
C LEU A 64 13.60 -3.09 1.50
N LYS A 65 12.84 -2.31 2.28
CA LYS A 65 12.71 -0.86 2.06
C LYS A 65 14.05 -0.15 2.23
N ASP A 66 14.79 -0.47 3.29
CA ASP A 66 16.11 0.11 3.54
C ASP A 66 17.09 -0.23 2.42
N ASN A 67 17.07 -1.47 1.92
CA ASN A 67 17.85 -1.88 0.75
C ASN A 67 17.49 -1.08 -0.50
N VAL A 68 16.22 -0.73 -0.70
CA VAL A 68 15.83 0.14 -1.81
C VAL A 68 16.45 1.52 -1.63
N ILE A 69 16.32 2.15 -0.45
CA ILE A 69 16.91 3.47 -0.18
C ILE A 69 18.42 3.45 -0.38
N TYR A 70 19.10 2.40 0.11
CA TYR A 70 20.54 2.21 -0.06
C TYR A 70 20.96 2.26 -1.53
N ASN A 71 20.17 1.66 -2.42
CA ASN A 71 20.43 1.67 -3.87
C ASN A 71 20.21 3.04 -4.54
N TYR A 72 19.66 4.02 -3.83
CA TYR A 72 19.41 5.38 -4.31
C TYR A 72 20.13 6.45 -3.45
N LEU A 73 21.10 6.06 -2.61
CA LEU A 73 21.84 6.98 -1.74
C LEU A 73 22.41 8.21 -2.47
N GLU A 74 22.81 8.06 -3.74
CA GLU A 74 23.31 9.16 -4.57
C GLU A 74 22.29 10.30 -4.79
N PHE A 75 20.99 10.03 -4.64
CA PHE A 75 19.92 11.01 -4.78
C PHE A 75 19.38 11.52 -3.44
N GLU A 76 19.85 10.95 -2.33
CA GLU A 76 19.31 11.17 -1.00
C GLU A 76 19.49 12.63 -0.56
N ASP A 77 20.71 13.13 -0.73
CA ASP A 77 21.10 14.51 -0.43
C ASP A 77 20.85 15.47 -1.61
N SER A 78 20.23 15.01 -2.69
CA SER A 78 19.93 15.86 -3.84
C SER A 78 18.95 16.96 -3.44
N PRO A 79 19.26 18.25 -3.70
CA PRO A 79 18.35 19.35 -3.41
C PRO A 79 17.11 19.35 -4.33
N ILE A 80 17.15 18.57 -5.41
CA ILE A 80 16.05 18.44 -6.36
C ILE A 80 15.11 17.33 -5.91
N GLU A 81 13.81 17.63 -5.78
CA GLU A 81 12.80 16.64 -5.43
C GLU A 81 12.71 15.57 -6.51
N THR A 82 13.06 14.34 -6.13
CA THR A 82 13.21 13.21 -7.04
C THR A 82 12.42 12.03 -6.54
N TRP A 83 11.78 11.32 -7.48
CA TRP A 83 11.04 10.11 -7.18
C TRP A 83 11.15 9.09 -8.31
N SER A 84 10.89 7.83 -7.99
CA SER A 84 10.84 6.71 -8.92
C SER A 84 9.61 5.85 -8.62
N LYS A 85 8.92 5.43 -9.68
CA LYS A 85 7.82 4.48 -9.61
C LYS A 85 8.11 3.28 -10.50
N LYS A 86 7.93 2.09 -9.95
CA LYS A 86 7.98 0.84 -10.71
C LYS A 86 6.68 0.65 -11.48
N VAL A 87 6.79 0.33 -12.76
CA VAL A 87 5.66 -0.03 -13.60
C VAL A 87 5.36 -1.50 -13.39
N ILE A 88 4.14 -1.82 -12.99
CA ILE A 88 3.68 -3.21 -12.82
C ILE A 88 2.37 -3.44 -13.56
N ARG A 89 2.17 -4.69 -14.00
CA ARG A 89 0.87 -5.17 -14.48
C ARG A 89 0.31 -6.17 -13.49
N ARG A 90 -0.83 -5.86 -12.87
CA ARG A 90 -1.53 -6.77 -11.95
C ARG A 90 -2.96 -6.97 -12.45
N ASN A 91 -3.33 -8.23 -12.70
CA ASN A 91 -4.63 -8.62 -13.25
C ASN A 91 -4.95 -7.86 -14.55
N GLY A 92 -3.97 -7.74 -15.46
CA GLY A 92 -4.10 -7.02 -16.73
C GLY A 92 -4.07 -5.49 -16.64
N LYS A 93 -4.16 -4.91 -15.43
CA LYS A 93 -4.18 -3.46 -15.21
C LYS A 93 -2.79 -2.89 -14.98
N LEU A 94 -2.49 -1.78 -15.65
CA LEU A 94 -1.26 -1.01 -15.48
C LEU A 94 -1.30 -0.24 -14.16
N ARG A 95 -0.24 -0.36 -13.36
CA ARG A 95 -0.06 0.41 -12.12
C ARG A 95 1.34 0.99 -12.05
N PHE A 96 1.44 2.14 -11.40
CA PHE A 96 2.68 2.81 -11.07
C PHE A 96 2.80 2.78 -9.57
N VAL A 97 3.78 2.03 -9.08
CA VAL A 97 3.97 1.76 -7.67
C VAL A 97 5.20 2.52 -7.18
N GLY A 98 5.05 3.27 -6.08
CA GLY A 98 6.14 3.99 -5.44
C GLY A 98 7.33 3.07 -5.19
N ASN A 99 8.49 3.47 -5.70
CA ASN A 99 9.73 2.73 -5.56
C ASN A 99 10.79 3.53 -4.80
N TYR A 100 10.88 4.84 -4.99
CA TYR A 100 11.81 5.68 -4.26
C TYR A 100 11.33 7.13 -4.26
N PHE A 101 11.61 7.88 -3.19
CA PHE A 101 11.36 9.30 -3.02
C PHE A 101 12.51 9.85 -2.15
N ASN A 102 13.12 10.97 -2.50
CA ASN A 102 14.24 11.52 -1.73
C ASN A 102 13.78 12.46 -0.59
N LEU A 103 14.73 12.87 0.27
CA LEU A 103 14.48 13.79 1.38
C LEU A 103 13.86 15.11 0.94
N SER A 104 14.31 15.68 -0.17
CA SER A 104 13.76 16.94 -0.69
C SER A 104 12.29 16.79 -1.07
N TYR A 105 11.90 15.65 -1.68
CA TYR A 105 10.51 15.35 -1.98
C TYR A 105 9.66 15.22 -0.71
N GLU A 106 10.17 14.52 0.29
CA GLU A 106 9.52 14.36 1.60
C GLU A 106 9.34 15.69 2.33
N LYS A 107 10.36 16.54 2.33
CA LYS A 107 10.28 17.87 2.94
C LYS A 107 9.17 18.71 2.32
N GLN A 108 9.02 18.65 1.00
CA GLN A 108 8.06 19.47 0.26
C GLN A 108 6.63 18.91 0.28
N TRP A 109 6.47 17.58 0.17
CA TRP A 109 5.17 16.92 -0.04
C TRP A 109 4.76 15.98 1.10
N GLY A 110 5.55 15.91 2.16
CA GLY A 110 5.38 14.98 3.28
C GLY A 110 4.05 15.09 4.01
N HIS A 111 3.37 16.23 3.94
CA HIS A 111 2.03 16.39 4.51
C HIS A 111 0.97 15.45 3.93
N TYR A 112 1.21 14.85 2.75
CA TYR A 112 0.32 13.82 2.20
C TYR A 112 0.50 12.43 2.81
N PHE A 113 1.62 12.20 3.51
CA PHE A 113 2.05 10.87 3.96
C PHE A 113 2.78 10.92 5.30
N ASP A 114 2.40 11.87 6.16
CA ASP A 114 2.89 12.05 7.53
C ASP A 114 4.42 12.17 7.65
N TYR A 115 5.07 12.74 6.62
CA TYR A 115 6.52 12.89 6.53
C TYR A 115 7.27 11.55 6.76
N ASP A 116 6.67 10.47 6.26
CA ASP A 116 7.29 9.15 6.20
C ASP A 116 7.22 8.62 4.76
N ARG A 117 8.24 8.94 3.97
CA ARG A 117 8.35 8.46 2.58
C ARG A 117 8.40 6.94 2.45
N ASN A 118 8.77 6.20 3.51
CA ASN A 118 8.81 4.73 3.48
C ASN A 118 7.40 4.14 3.44
N ASN A 119 6.39 4.93 3.83
CA ASN A 119 4.98 4.58 3.65
C ASN A 119 4.50 4.72 2.21
N LEU A 120 5.27 5.35 1.32
CA LEU A 120 4.92 5.46 -0.10
C LEU A 120 5.39 4.25 -0.92
N LEU A 121 6.39 3.52 -0.42
CA LEU A 121 6.97 2.37 -1.09
C LEU A 121 5.94 1.25 -1.21
N GLY A 122 5.79 0.70 -2.43
CA GLY A 122 4.82 -0.37 -2.69
C GLY A 122 3.38 0.10 -2.91
N LYS A 123 3.08 1.39 -2.72
CA LYS A 123 1.74 1.97 -2.95
C LYS A 123 1.57 2.51 -4.36
N ASP A 124 0.37 2.38 -4.93
CA ASP A 124 0.05 3.00 -6.22
C ASP A 124 -0.43 4.44 -6.07
N ASN A 125 -0.52 5.20 -7.17
CA ASN A 125 -0.87 6.63 -7.16
C ASN A 125 -2.13 6.98 -6.34
N PHE A 126 -3.11 6.08 -6.27
CA PHE A 126 -4.36 6.28 -5.52
C PHE A 126 -4.24 5.94 -4.04
N SER A 127 -3.14 5.30 -3.64
CA SER A 127 -2.83 4.89 -2.28
C SER A 127 -1.73 5.74 -1.64
N LEU A 128 -1.14 6.69 -2.38
CA LEU A 128 -0.04 7.56 -1.90
C LEU A 128 -0.50 8.69 -0.95
N GLY A 129 -1.80 8.82 -0.67
CA GLY A 129 -2.34 9.87 0.20
C GLY A 129 -2.80 11.14 -0.52
N TYR A 130 -2.58 11.24 -1.84
CA TYR A 130 -3.07 12.36 -2.64
C TYR A 130 -4.60 12.39 -2.77
N PRO A 131 -5.20 13.59 -2.88
CA PRO A 131 -6.55 13.76 -3.41
C PRO A 131 -6.75 13.05 -4.75
N ASN A 132 -7.96 12.51 -4.97
CA ASN A 132 -8.26 11.67 -6.13
C ASN A 132 -7.99 12.35 -7.48
N ASP A 133 -8.25 13.65 -7.60
CA ASP A 133 -7.98 14.46 -8.79
C ASP A 133 -6.47 14.54 -9.11
N ILE A 134 -5.65 14.80 -8.10
CA ILE A 134 -4.18 14.82 -8.22
C ILE A 134 -3.67 13.40 -8.56
N ALA A 135 -4.16 12.37 -7.87
CA ALA A 135 -3.77 10.98 -8.12
C ALA A 135 -4.07 10.55 -9.57
N TRP A 136 -5.24 10.94 -10.10
CA TRP A 136 -5.62 10.71 -11.49
C TRP A 136 -4.71 11.45 -12.47
N SER A 137 -4.41 12.72 -12.21
CA SER A 137 -3.50 13.53 -13.01
C SER A 137 -2.13 12.86 -13.12
N TYR A 138 -1.54 12.48 -11.98
CA TYR A 138 -0.26 11.77 -11.93
C TYR A 138 -0.30 10.43 -12.65
N TRP A 139 -1.36 9.63 -12.46
CA TRP A 139 -1.51 8.35 -13.16
C TRP A 139 -1.60 8.52 -14.68
N ARG A 140 -2.34 9.53 -15.15
CA ARG A 140 -2.45 9.81 -16.60
C ARG A 140 -1.10 10.21 -17.17
N ASN A 141 -0.38 11.08 -16.47
CA ASN A 141 0.93 11.54 -16.89
C ASN A 141 1.97 10.40 -16.92
N ASP A 142 2.01 9.58 -15.87
CA ASP A 142 2.90 8.40 -15.82
C ASP A 142 2.55 7.40 -16.94
N SER A 143 1.26 7.22 -17.23
CA SER A 143 0.80 6.38 -18.35
C SER A 143 1.25 6.90 -19.71
N LEU A 144 1.24 8.22 -19.90
CA LEU A 144 1.70 8.84 -21.14
C LEU A 144 3.19 8.58 -21.36
N VAL A 145 4.01 8.80 -20.33
CA VAL A 145 5.45 8.51 -20.37
C VAL A 145 5.70 7.03 -20.70
N TYR A 146 4.95 6.12 -20.07
CA TYR A 146 5.05 4.69 -20.34
C TYR A 146 4.63 4.28 -21.76
N GLU A 147 3.58 4.88 -22.32
CA GLU A 147 3.14 4.57 -23.68
C GLU A 147 4.11 5.13 -24.74
N ILE A 148 4.68 6.33 -24.53
CA ILE A 148 5.70 6.91 -25.42
C ILE A 148 6.91 5.98 -25.51
N LEU A 149 7.41 5.57 -24.34
CA LEU A 149 8.41 4.53 -24.18
C LEU A 149 8.14 3.29 -25.06
N ARG A 150 6.94 2.73 -24.88
CA ARG A 150 6.56 1.44 -25.49
C ARG A 150 6.48 1.55 -27.00
N ARG A 151 5.99 2.67 -27.52
CA ARG A 151 5.71 2.85 -28.95
C ARG A 151 6.89 3.35 -29.75
N ARG A 152 7.67 4.29 -29.20
CA ARG A 152 8.71 4.99 -29.96
C ARG A 152 10.12 4.49 -29.68
N LYS A 153 10.31 3.61 -28.66
CA LYS A 153 11.63 3.30 -28.07
C LYS A 153 12.44 4.56 -27.75
N ASP A 154 11.75 5.69 -27.62
CA ASP A 154 12.33 6.98 -27.36
C ASP A 154 12.38 7.15 -25.84
N THR A 155 13.59 7.30 -25.32
CA THR A 155 13.86 7.55 -23.91
C THR A 155 13.98 9.04 -23.62
N SER A 156 13.50 9.89 -24.54
CA SER A 156 13.56 11.34 -24.38
C SER A 156 12.86 11.80 -23.11
N ASN A 157 13.49 12.81 -22.52
CA ASN A 157 13.04 13.53 -21.34
C ASN A 157 11.68 14.18 -21.57
N PHE A 158 10.64 13.74 -20.83
CA PHE A 158 9.30 14.28 -20.92
C PHE A 158 9.10 15.38 -19.89
N LYS A 159 8.98 16.63 -20.34
CA LYS A 159 8.67 17.77 -19.47
C LYS A 159 7.17 18.04 -19.50
N GLN A 160 6.60 18.28 -18.32
CA GLN A 160 5.19 18.61 -18.20
C GLN A 160 4.94 19.44 -16.94
N ILE A 161 3.90 20.26 -16.98
CA ILE A 161 3.43 21.00 -15.82
C ILE A 161 2.47 20.11 -15.03
N GLU A 162 2.79 19.90 -13.77
CA GLU A 162 1.96 19.21 -12.78
C GLU A 162 1.54 20.19 -11.69
N HIS A 163 0.62 19.74 -10.83
CA HIS A 163 0.15 20.52 -9.70
C HIS A 163 -0.16 19.65 -8.51
N ALA A 164 0.01 20.21 -7.33
CA ALA A 164 -0.44 19.65 -6.06
C ALA A 164 -0.68 20.77 -5.05
N LYS A 165 -1.47 20.47 -4.02
CA LYS A 165 -1.62 21.39 -2.88
C LYS A 165 -0.43 21.27 -1.95
N ASP A 166 0.09 22.38 -1.47
CA ASP A 166 1.08 22.41 -0.40
C ASP A 166 0.44 22.10 0.97
N SER A 167 1.24 22.16 2.04
CA SER A 167 0.79 21.90 3.42
C SER A 167 -0.26 22.89 3.93
N LEU A 168 -0.40 24.05 3.28
CA LEU A 168 -1.42 25.07 3.59
C LEU A 168 -2.66 24.91 2.71
N GLY A 169 -2.68 23.92 1.80
CA GLY A 169 -3.77 23.69 0.86
C GLY A 169 -3.74 24.58 -0.38
N ILE A 170 -2.68 25.36 -0.58
CA ILE A 170 -2.51 26.26 -1.73
C ILE A 170 -2.05 25.45 -2.92
N MET A 171 -2.69 25.65 -4.08
CA MET A 171 -2.29 24.97 -5.30
C MET A 171 -0.93 25.48 -5.78
N LYS A 172 0.02 24.58 -5.95
CA LYS A 172 1.34 24.84 -6.54
C LYS A 172 1.42 24.18 -7.90
N TYR A 173 1.94 24.90 -8.88
CA TYR A 173 2.23 24.39 -10.22
C TYR A 173 3.74 24.22 -10.37
N PHE A 174 4.18 23.14 -11.01
CA PHE A 174 5.60 22.85 -11.17
C PHE A 174 5.91 22.07 -12.43
N GLU A 175 7.07 22.33 -13.04
CA GLU A 175 7.59 21.55 -14.17
C GLU A 175 8.24 20.28 -13.64
N THR A 176 7.70 19.13 -14.03
CA THR A 176 8.30 17.82 -13.77
C THR A 176 8.98 17.32 -15.04
N LEU A 177 10.25 16.95 -14.92
CA LEU A 177 10.94 16.12 -15.89
C LEU A 177 10.72 14.66 -15.54
N LYS A 178 10.11 13.89 -16.43
CA LYS A 178 9.89 12.46 -16.31
C LYS A 178 10.63 11.72 -17.40
N TYR A 179 11.26 10.62 -17.03
CA TYR A 179 11.91 9.74 -17.99
C TYR A 179 11.90 8.30 -17.50
N PRO A 180 11.92 7.36 -18.44
CA PRO A 180 11.92 5.96 -18.11
C PRO A 180 13.32 5.43 -17.81
N ILE A 181 13.40 4.44 -16.94
CA ILE A 181 14.60 3.62 -16.74
C ILE A 181 14.19 2.16 -16.83
N ASN A 182 14.80 1.41 -17.75
CA ASN A 182 14.66 -0.03 -17.80
C ASN A 182 15.86 -0.66 -17.08
N ARG A 183 15.60 -1.42 -16.01
CA ARG A 183 16.63 -2.23 -15.32
C ARG A 183 16.24 -3.70 -15.45
N ARG A 184 17.02 -4.45 -16.22
CA ARG A 184 16.75 -5.87 -16.53
C ARG A 184 15.35 -6.05 -17.15
N LYS A 185 14.43 -6.67 -16.41
CA LYS A 185 13.04 -6.92 -16.83
C LYS A 185 12.04 -5.91 -16.26
N ASP A 186 12.50 -5.00 -15.41
CA ASP A 186 11.66 -4.00 -14.76
C ASP A 186 11.76 -2.65 -15.46
N THR A 187 10.62 -1.98 -15.57
CA THR A 187 10.53 -0.60 -16.05
C THR A 187 10.18 0.31 -14.89
N PHE A 188 10.91 1.41 -14.77
CA PHE A 188 10.69 2.47 -13.80
C PHE A 188 10.40 3.77 -14.54
N ILE A 189 9.59 4.62 -13.93
CA ILE A 189 9.42 6.03 -14.32
C ILE A 189 10.05 6.85 -13.22
N VAL A 190 11.05 7.63 -13.58
CA VAL A 190 11.71 8.58 -12.69
C VAL A 190 11.19 9.97 -12.99
N GLY A 191 10.92 10.74 -11.93
CA GLY A 191 10.48 12.12 -11.99
C GLY A 191 11.39 13.02 -11.17
N LYS A 192 11.64 14.23 -11.68
CA LYS A 192 12.34 15.32 -10.99
C LYS A 192 11.55 16.61 -11.13
N ILE A 193 11.38 17.36 -10.05
CA ILE A 193 10.79 18.70 -10.13
C ILE A 193 11.89 19.68 -10.50
N LEU A 194 11.73 20.37 -11.64
CA LEU A 194 12.75 21.28 -12.16
C LEU A 194 12.53 22.72 -11.72
N LYS A 195 11.27 23.16 -11.65
CA LYS A 195 10.90 24.55 -11.39
C LYS A 195 9.49 24.64 -10.83
N TYR A 196 9.30 25.55 -9.88
CA TYR A 196 7.98 25.98 -9.41
C TYR A 196 7.51 27.22 -10.17
N TYR A 197 6.20 27.30 -10.37
CA TYR A 197 5.51 28.48 -10.88
C TYR A 197 4.66 29.07 -9.75
N ASP A 198 4.71 30.39 -9.65
CA ASP A 198 3.85 31.18 -8.76
C ASP A 198 2.43 31.32 -9.33
#